data_AF-A0A1Y5I010-F1
#
_entry.id   AF-A0A1Y5I010-F1
#
_cell.length_a   1.000
_cell.length_b   1.000
_cell.length_c   1.000
_cell.angle_alpha   90.00
_cell.angle_beta   90.00
_cell.angle_gamma   90.00
#
_symmetry.space_group_name_H-M   'P 1'
#
loop_
_entity.id
_entity.type
_entity.pdbx_description
1 polymer ?
#
loop_
_entity_poly.entity_id
_entity_poly.type
_entity_poly.pdbx_seq_one_letter_code
_entity_poly.pdbx_strand_id
1 'polypeptide(L)'
;MNTPTPKKSGTPNAATPKTPTTDKKISSEDYAQSIVTYLKEHPNTAMAALGGRVKKPTNFPLKFGEFIKSRKDLFKIEGDYVRLV
;
A
#
# COMPACT_ATOMS: atom_id res chain seq x y z
N MET A 1 -30.52 -39.62 -39.81
CA MET A 1 -30.46 -38.34 -39.09
C MET A 1 -29.17 -38.31 -38.27
N ASN A 2 -28.28 -37.41 -38.67
CA ASN A 2 -27.15 -36.73 -38.01
C ASN A 2 -26.29 -37.49 -36.97
N THR A 3 -25.15 -38.06 -37.39
CA THR A 3 -23.75 -37.56 -37.27
C THR A 3 -23.10 -37.61 -35.86
N PRO A 4 -22.01 -38.38 -35.68
CA PRO A 4 -21.05 -38.18 -34.59
C PRO A 4 -20.06 -37.06 -34.96
N THR A 5 -19.88 -36.05 -34.10
CA THR A 5 -18.91 -34.96 -34.30
C THR A 5 -17.70 -35.06 -33.35
N PRO A 6 -16.48 -34.65 -33.80
CA PRO A 6 -15.20 -35.04 -33.21
C PRO A 6 -14.42 -33.88 -32.53
N LYS A 7 -13.36 -34.27 -31.78
CA LYS A 7 -12.11 -33.56 -31.40
C LYS A 7 -12.15 -32.04 -31.17
N LYS A 8 -11.73 -31.61 -29.96
CA LYS A 8 -10.71 -30.54 -29.83
C LYS A 8 -9.88 -30.68 -28.55
N SER A 9 -8.58 -30.77 -28.76
CA SER A 9 -7.51 -30.70 -27.78
C SER A 9 -7.58 -29.43 -26.93
N GLY A 10 -7.14 -29.51 -25.68
CA GLY A 10 -6.94 -28.34 -24.82
C GLY A 10 -6.34 -28.70 -23.48
N THR A 11 -5.05 -29.07 -23.42
CA THR A 11 -4.20 -28.56 -22.34
C THR A 11 -4.02 -27.07 -22.63
N PRO A 12 -4.28 -26.18 -21.67
CA PRO A 12 -3.32 -25.97 -20.60
C PRO A 12 -3.99 -25.74 -19.26
N ASN A 13 -3.58 -26.45 -18.20
CA ASN A 13 -3.82 -25.94 -16.85
C ASN A 13 -2.83 -24.80 -16.61
N ALA A 14 -3.15 -23.68 -17.25
CA ALA A 14 -2.55 -22.38 -17.07
C ALA A 14 -2.94 -21.90 -15.67
N ALA A 15 -2.18 -22.30 -14.65
CA ALA A 15 -2.01 -21.44 -13.49
C ALA A 15 -0.96 -20.40 -13.88
N THR A 16 -1.38 -19.45 -14.70
CA THR A 16 -0.64 -18.21 -14.92
C THR A 16 -0.31 -17.59 -13.57
N PRO A 17 0.84 -16.91 -13.43
CA PRO A 17 1.17 -16.16 -12.23
C PRO A 17 0.00 -15.23 -11.94
N LYS A 18 -0.41 -15.11 -10.67
CA LYS A 18 -1.29 -14.02 -10.24
C LYS A 18 -0.55 -12.71 -10.53
N THR A 19 -0.65 -12.20 -11.76
CA THR A 19 -0.42 -10.80 -12.05
C THR A 19 -1.45 -10.05 -11.22
N PRO A 20 -1.05 -9.23 -10.24
CA PRO A 20 -1.99 -8.37 -9.55
C PRO A 20 -2.31 -7.23 -10.51
N THR A 21 -3.20 -7.48 -11.48
CA THR A 21 -3.78 -6.40 -12.25
C THR A 21 -4.83 -5.69 -11.40
N THR A 22 -4.78 -4.36 -11.49
CA THR A 22 -5.90 -3.44 -11.31
C THR A 22 -5.92 -2.67 -9.99
N ASP A 23 -5.54 -1.39 -10.12
CA ASP A 23 -5.95 -0.27 -9.26
C ASP A 23 -5.74 -0.50 -7.75
N LYS A 24 -4.47 -0.52 -7.32
CA LYS A 24 -4.20 -0.39 -5.88
C LYS A 24 -4.61 1.01 -5.45
N LYS A 25 -5.88 1.17 -5.04
CA LYS A 25 -6.23 2.12 -3.98
C LYS A 25 -5.28 1.83 -2.84
N ILE A 26 -4.20 2.61 -2.74
CA ILE A 26 -3.26 2.51 -1.63
C ILE A 26 -4.11 2.77 -0.38
N SER A 27 -4.33 1.72 0.40
CA SER A 27 -5.12 1.81 1.62
C SER A 27 -4.39 2.65 2.66
N SER A 28 -5.14 3.17 3.63
CA SER A 28 -4.57 3.83 4.81
C SER A 28 -3.57 2.94 5.55
N GLU A 29 -3.78 1.63 5.59
CA GLU A 29 -2.80 0.67 6.11
C GLU A 29 -1.51 0.61 5.30
N ASP A 30 -1.55 0.51 3.97
CA ASP A 30 -0.33 0.47 3.13
C ASP A 30 0.47 1.77 3.27
N TYR A 31 -0.23 2.90 3.38
CA TYR A 31 0.43 4.19 3.62
C TYR A 31 1.06 4.25 5.01
N ALA A 32 0.35 3.79 6.05
CA ALA A 32 0.92 3.65 7.39
C ALA A 32 2.16 2.74 7.39
N GLN A 33 2.10 1.58 6.74
CA GLN A 33 3.24 0.67 6.62
C GLN A 33 4.42 1.32 5.92
N SER A 34 4.20 2.09 4.86
CA SER A 34 5.26 2.82 4.16
C SER A 34 5.94 3.83 5.10
N ILE A 35 5.15 4.53 5.93
CA ILE A 35 5.67 5.45 6.94
C ILE A 35 6.43 4.68 8.04
N VAL A 36 5.90 3.55 8.50
CA VAL A 36 6.55 2.71 9.52
C VAL A 36 7.89 2.18 9.03
N THR A 37 7.95 1.63 7.82
CA THR A 37 9.20 1.15 7.22
C THR A 37 10.22 2.27 7.14
N TYR A 38 9.80 3.45 6.67
CA TYR A 38 10.69 4.61 6.61
C TYR A 38 11.18 5.05 8.00
N LEU A 39 10.31 5.07 9.00
CA LEU A 39 10.67 5.44 10.37
C LEU A 39 11.53 4.39 11.08
N LYS A 40 11.50 3.12 10.67
CA LYS A 40 12.44 2.10 11.16
C LYS A 40 13.87 2.37 10.69
N GLU A 41 14.03 2.83 9.45
CA GLU A 41 15.33 3.21 8.89
C GLU A 41 15.76 4.62 9.34
N HIS A 42 14.79 5.50 9.57
CA HIS A 42 14.97 6.89 9.95
C HIS A 42 14.10 7.28 11.16
N PRO A 43 14.46 6.82 12.37
CA PRO A 43 13.66 7.02 13.58
C PRO A 43 13.52 8.49 14.00
N ASN A 44 14.43 9.36 13.53
CA ASN A 44 14.42 10.80 13.79
C ASN A 44 14.06 11.59 12.53
N THR A 45 12.86 11.36 11.99
CA THR A 45 12.39 12.11 10.82
C THR A 45 11.45 13.23 11.23
N ALA A 46 11.75 14.46 10.80
CA ALA A 46 10.87 15.59 10.97
C ALA A 46 9.54 15.37 10.20
N MET A 47 8.41 15.78 10.77
CA MET A 47 7.09 15.59 10.14
C MET A 47 7.01 16.20 8.73
N ALA A 48 7.67 17.35 8.54
CA ALA A 48 7.79 18.01 7.24
C ALA A 48 8.61 17.17 6.24
N ALA A 49 9.74 16.59 6.68
CA ALA A 49 10.58 15.73 5.85
C ALA A 49 9.85 14.42 5.50
N LEU A 50 9.14 13.84 6.45
CA LEU A 50 8.41 12.59 6.29
C LEU A 50 7.30 12.72 5.23
N GLY A 51 6.57 13.83 5.21
CA GLY A 51 5.56 14.10 4.17
C GLY A 51 6.14 14.28 2.75
N GLY A 52 7.40 14.72 2.64
CA GLY A 52 8.12 14.80 1.36
C GLY A 52 8.75 13.45 0.94
N ARG A 53 9.11 12.61 1.91
CA ARG A 53 9.77 11.31 1.68
C ARG A 53 8.76 10.19 1.43
N VAL A 54 7.69 10.15 2.22
CA VAL A 54 6.63 9.16 2.09
C VAL A 54 5.48 9.77 1.30
N LYS A 55 5.50 9.52 -0.01
CA LYS A 55 4.55 10.08 -0.97
C LYS A 55 3.12 9.73 -0.59
N LYS A 56 2.32 10.75 -0.30
CA LYS A 56 0.89 10.60 -0.02
C LYS A 56 0.18 10.02 -1.26
N PRO A 57 -0.70 9.02 -1.12
CA PRO A 57 -1.53 8.56 -2.21
C PRO A 57 -2.39 9.70 -2.78
N THR A 58 -2.54 9.73 -4.11
CA THR A 58 -3.30 10.78 -4.81
C THR A 58 -4.75 10.88 -4.31
N ASN A 59 -5.33 9.73 -3.93
CA ASN A 59 -6.71 9.62 -3.46
C ASN A 59 -6.83 9.49 -1.92
N PHE A 60 -5.86 10.03 -1.17
CA PHE A 60 -5.86 9.94 0.28
C PHE A 60 -6.77 11.02 0.92
N PRO A 61 -7.79 10.62 1.71
CA PRO A 61 -8.80 11.54 2.21
C PRO A 61 -8.26 12.52 3.28
N LEU A 62 -7.17 12.15 3.97
CA LEU A 62 -6.61 12.94 5.06
C LEU A 62 -5.34 13.68 4.65
N LYS A 63 -5.03 14.79 5.34
CA LYS A 63 -3.69 15.37 5.27
C LYS A 63 -2.71 14.47 6.03
N PHE A 64 -1.45 14.48 5.62
CA PHE A 64 -0.40 13.69 6.27
C PHE A 64 -0.35 13.93 7.78
N GLY A 65 -0.33 15.20 8.20
CA GLY A 65 -0.33 15.55 9.63
C GLY A 65 -1.59 15.10 10.38
N GLU A 66 -2.76 15.15 9.75
CA GLU A 66 -4.00 14.61 10.35
C GLU A 66 -3.96 13.09 10.45
N PHE A 67 -3.37 12.42 9.46
CA PHE A 67 -3.21 10.97 9.46
C PHE A 67 -2.29 10.50 10.60
N ILE A 68 -1.12 11.11 10.76
CA ILE A 68 -0.19 10.81 11.87
C ILE A 68 -0.86 11.11 13.22
N LYS A 69 -1.57 12.23 13.33
CA LYS A 69 -2.33 12.58 14.56
C LYS A 69 -3.50 11.63 14.85
N SER A 70 -4.09 11.01 13.82
CA SER A 70 -5.15 10.02 13.95
C SER A 70 -4.60 8.66 14.38
N ARG A 71 -3.43 8.27 13.86
CA ARG A 71 -2.76 7.00 14.14
C ARG A 71 -1.74 7.09 15.27
N LYS A 72 -2.17 7.57 16.44
CA LYS A 72 -1.35 7.67 17.66
C LYS A 72 -0.97 6.31 18.26
N ASP A 73 -1.63 5.25 17.78
CA ASP A 73 -1.35 3.85 18.05
C ASP A 73 -0.09 3.35 17.35
N LEU A 74 0.33 4.00 16.26
CA LEU A 74 1.55 3.64 15.50
C LEU A 74 2.60 4.74 15.55
N PHE A 75 2.18 6.00 15.61
CA PHE A 75 3.06 7.15 15.49
C PHE A 75 2.99 8.04 16.72
N LYS A 76 4.16 8.42 17.23
CA LYS A 76 4.34 9.43 18.26
C LYS A 76 4.87 10.70 17.63
N ILE A 77 4.29 11.84 17.99
CA ILE A 77 4.83 13.14 17.59
C ILE A 77 5.62 13.69 18.79
N GLU A 78 6.93 13.89 18.61
CA GLU A 78 7.80 14.51 19.60
C GLU A 78 8.34 15.83 19.03
N GLY A 79 7.72 16.94 19.44
CA GLY A 79 8.00 18.26 18.86
C GLY A 79 7.68 18.26 17.36
N ASP A 80 8.70 18.53 16.55
CA ASP A 80 8.62 18.52 15.08
C ASP A 80 8.90 17.15 14.45
N TYR A 81 9.21 16.13 15.24
CA TYR A 81 9.59 14.80 14.78
C TYR A 81 8.45 13.80 14.90
N VAL A 82 8.38 12.88 13.93
CA VAL A 82 7.50 11.70 14.01
C VAL A 82 8.36 10.49 14.29
N ARG A 83 7.96 9.73 15.31
CA ARG A 83 8.59 8.49 15.75
C ARG A 83 7.55 7.37 15.74
N LEU A 84 8.02 6.13 15.77
CA LEU A 84 7.17 5.00 16.10
C LEU A 84 6.95 4.97 17.63
N VAL A 85 5.75 4.58 18.06
CA VAL A 85 5.46 4.37 19.49
C VAL A 85 6.17 3.15 20.06
#